data_AF-A0A072NBT9-F1
#
_entry.id   AF-A0A072NBT9-F1
#
_cell.length_a   1.000
_cell.length_b   1.000
_cell.length_c   1.000
_cell.angle_alpha   90.00
_cell.angle_beta   90.00
_cell.angle_gamma   90.00
#
_symmetry.space_group_name_H-M   'P 1'
#
loop_
_entity.id
_entity.type
_entity.pdbx_description
1 polymer ?
#
loop_
_entity_poly.entity_id
_entity_poly.type
_entity_poly.pdbx_seq_one_letter_code
_entity_poly.pdbx_strand_id
1 'polypeptide(L)'
;MNGHPVSQAALTPTTPFITAQAVDCTTVDVHDWVGRLHFTSTDGRVDATTYVFPAKLAPAPWEAFMALSRIVDSLPNLTASLGYPTHLVPKTEGLSVQPLTLADVEGIALGAWRLTEVWRRLPRWSAGTRRRVTRGGSVPDRVDWQLTLDHWGRGGFPDHMARYLPYPVQPAGLSALRDLWQALAITAAALAGGEHLRARVQGVLNSLPEAGTTEKSGQDVISREAQRLRERLSNLRRQARDLPSGHVRMPDLYELWVQASLLHALDATDGTFVQDAQGLYTGTFRGPGVTVTLNPRLGFRGVGQGYQQMMPDLLAVFDNGAALVADVKYRALDRLSTEQIREVNRQLLGYMGLTHAAAGLVLWPAANGEVVRETPLPGGRARLLRLRCHPLDPPNALLQRLRALNLPGVQ
;
A
#
# COMPACT_ATOMS: atom_id res chain seq x y z
N MET A 1 -23.32 21.21 6.89
CA MET A 1 -22.61 22.51 6.88
C MET A 1 -22.24 22.81 5.44
N ASN A 2 -22.55 24.03 5.01
CA ASN A 2 -22.61 24.45 3.61
C ASN A 2 -21.20 24.72 3.07
N GLY A 3 -20.80 24.01 2.01
CA GLY A 3 -19.60 24.36 1.25
C GLY A 3 -19.78 25.75 0.65
N HIS A 4 -18.89 26.68 0.99
CA HIS A 4 -18.86 28.00 0.37
C HIS A 4 -18.30 27.88 -1.06
N PRO A 5 -18.94 28.48 -2.08
CA PRO A 5 -18.34 28.57 -3.41
C PRO A 5 -17.09 29.44 -3.32
N VAL A 6 -15.92 28.82 -3.52
CA VAL A 6 -14.65 29.53 -3.60
C VAL A 6 -14.47 30.02 -5.03
N SER A 7 -14.25 31.33 -5.21
CA SER A 7 -13.95 31.90 -6.54
C SER A 7 -12.71 31.25 -7.13
N GLN A 8 -12.73 30.94 -8.44
CA GLN A 8 -11.60 30.29 -9.12
C GLN A 8 -10.29 31.10 -9.00
N ALA A 9 -10.39 32.43 -8.92
CA ALA A 9 -9.26 33.33 -8.71
C ALA A 9 -8.72 33.35 -7.25
N ALA A 10 -9.47 32.79 -6.30
CA ALA A 10 -9.09 32.67 -4.89
C ALA A 10 -8.56 31.26 -4.54
N LEU A 11 -8.57 30.34 -5.49
CA LEU A 11 -8.00 29.01 -5.31
C LEU A 11 -6.47 29.09 -5.35
N THR A 12 -5.85 28.77 -4.23
CA THR A 12 -4.40 28.53 -4.20
C THR A 12 -4.07 27.22 -4.91
N PRO A 13 -2.83 27.04 -5.43
CA PRO A 13 -2.40 25.80 -6.10
C PRO A 13 -2.53 24.52 -5.25
N THR A 14 -2.79 24.66 -3.95
CA THR A 14 -2.83 23.61 -2.93
C THR A 14 -4.22 23.03 -2.69
N THR A 15 -5.28 23.63 -3.26
CA THR A 15 -6.66 23.21 -2.99
C THR A 15 -7.23 22.50 -4.22
N PRO A 16 -7.72 21.25 -4.12
CA PRO A 16 -8.40 20.60 -5.23
C PRO A 16 -9.63 21.41 -5.61
N PHE A 17 -9.90 21.55 -6.90
CA PHE A 17 -11.00 22.40 -7.36
C PHE A 17 -11.74 21.82 -8.55
N ILE A 18 -13.01 22.23 -8.67
CA ILE A 18 -13.87 21.81 -9.77
C ILE A 18 -13.48 22.60 -11.02
N THR A 19 -13.10 21.89 -12.08
CA THR A 19 -12.78 22.49 -13.39
C THR A 19 -13.97 22.50 -14.33
N ALA A 20 -14.89 21.54 -14.18
CA ALA A 20 -16.11 21.49 -14.95
C ALA A 20 -17.21 20.78 -14.18
N GLN A 21 -18.45 21.24 -14.33
CA GLN A 21 -19.64 20.62 -13.75
C GLN A 21 -20.73 20.54 -14.82
N ALA A 22 -21.22 19.34 -15.09
CA ALA A 22 -22.41 19.09 -15.90
C ALA A 22 -23.46 18.37 -15.06
N VAL A 23 -24.68 18.20 -15.61
CA VAL A 23 -25.84 17.63 -14.90
C VAL A 23 -25.54 16.25 -14.28
N ASP A 24 -24.70 15.44 -14.94
CA ASP A 24 -24.36 14.08 -14.51
C ASP A 24 -22.87 13.84 -14.23
N CYS A 25 -22.00 14.85 -14.39
CA CYS A 25 -20.56 14.67 -14.19
C CYS A 25 -19.90 15.89 -13.54
N THR A 26 -18.90 15.63 -12.69
CA THR A 26 -18.04 16.66 -12.11
C THR A 26 -16.59 16.28 -12.39
N THR A 27 -15.86 17.19 -13.04
CA THR A 27 -14.42 17.07 -13.25
C THR A 27 -13.71 17.88 -12.18
N VAL A 28 -12.85 17.23 -11.42
CA VAL A 28 -12.02 17.85 -10.39
C VAL A 28 -10.59 17.81 -10.87
N ASP A 29 -9.95 18.97 -10.85
CA ASP A 29 -8.50 19.02 -11.01
C ASP A 29 -7.85 18.89 -9.64
N VAL A 30 -6.91 17.96 -9.58
CA VAL A 30 -6.30 17.50 -8.34
C VAL A 30 -4.80 17.73 -8.48
N HIS A 31 -4.39 18.95 -8.16
CA HIS A 31 -2.98 19.30 -8.04
C HIS A 31 -2.49 18.96 -6.63
N ASP A 32 -1.36 18.25 -6.54
CA ASP A 32 -0.64 18.06 -5.28
C ASP A 32 -1.45 17.46 -4.11
N TRP A 33 -2.51 16.71 -4.44
CA TRP A 33 -3.39 16.09 -3.45
C TRP A 33 -3.39 14.57 -3.61
N VAL A 34 -3.14 13.88 -2.50
CA VAL A 34 -3.12 12.42 -2.42
C VAL A 34 -3.89 12.03 -1.17
N GLY A 35 -4.90 11.19 -1.32
CA GLY A 35 -5.74 10.76 -0.21
C GLY A 35 -7.22 10.72 -0.57
N ARG A 36 -8.06 10.94 0.44
CA ARG A 36 -9.51 10.76 0.38
C ARG A 36 -10.21 12.08 0.03
N LEU A 37 -11.01 12.08 -1.04
CA LEU A 37 -11.91 13.17 -1.41
C LEU A 37 -13.35 12.74 -1.15
N HIS A 38 -14.08 13.56 -0.39
CA HIS A 38 -15.51 13.38 -0.14
C HIS A 38 -16.32 14.29 -1.05
N PHE A 39 -17.29 13.70 -1.71
CA PHE A 39 -18.27 14.39 -2.52
C PHE A 39 -19.62 14.22 -1.86
N THR A 40 -20.21 15.33 -1.46
CA THR A 40 -21.58 15.37 -0.96
C THR A 40 -22.40 16.23 -1.91
N SER A 41 -23.48 15.68 -2.47
CA SER A 41 -24.40 16.47 -3.29
C SER A 41 -25.10 17.53 -2.45
N THR A 42 -25.51 18.63 -3.08
CA THR A 42 -26.18 19.76 -2.43
C THR A 42 -27.52 19.38 -1.80
N ASP A 43 -28.20 18.37 -2.33
CA ASP A 43 -29.42 17.79 -1.77
C ASP A 43 -29.15 16.70 -0.71
N GLY A 44 -27.88 16.42 -0.41
CA GLY A 44 -27.42 15.45 0.59
C GLY A 44 -27.68 14.00 0.24
N ARG A 45 -28.15 13.70 -0.99
CA ARG A 45 -28.55 12.34 -1.41
C ARG A 45 -27.38 11.47 -1.90
N VAL A 46 -26.31 12.09 -2.37
CA VAL A 46 -25.11 11.39 -2.84
C VAL A 46 -23.96 11.73 -1.89
N ASP A 47 -23.45 10.71 -1.21
CA ASP A 47 -22.21 10.75 -0.45
C ASP A 47 -21.25 9.74 -1.09
N ALA A 48 -20.24 10.26 -1.79
CA ALA A 48 -19.28 9.45 -2.53
C ALA A 48 -17.86 9.77 -2.06
N THR A 49 -17.07 8.73 -1.86
CA THR A 49 -15.67 8.85 -1.47
C THR A 49 -14.77 8.37 -2.60
N THR A 50 -13.90 9.25 -3.10
CA THR A 50 -12.90 8.94 -4.12
C THR A 50 -11.50 8.97 -3.53
N TYR A 51 -10.62 8.11 -4.01
CA TYR A 51 -9.23 8.04 -3.57
C TYR A 51 -8.31 8.51 -4.68
N VAL A 52 -7.47 9.51 -4.38
CA VAL A 52 -6.44 10.02 -5.28
C VAL A 52 -5.11 9.43 -4.86
N PHE A 53 -4.39 8.80 -5.78
CA PHE A 53 -3.14 8.09 -5.50
C PHE A 53 -1.99 8.60 -6.38
N PRO A 54 -0.73 8.48 -5.92
CA PRO A 54 0.45 8.99 -6.63
C PRO A 54 0.84 8.06 -7.79
N ALA A 55 0.09 8.10 -8.89
CA ALA A 55 0.23 7.17 -10.02
C ALA A 55 1.62 7.17 -10.71
N LYS A 56 2.48 8.16 -10.42
CA LYS A 56 3.86 8.23 -10.91
C LYS A 56 4.82 7.33 -10.13
N LEU A 57 4.44 6.92 -8.91
CA LEU A 57 5.16 5.90 -8.14
C LEU A 57 4.82 4.51 -8.68
N ALA A 58 3.54 4.19 -8.83
CA ALA A 58 3.10 2.94 -9.44
C ALA A 58 1.75 3.10 -10.15
N PRO A 59 1.49 2.30 -11.21
CA PRO A 59 0.21 2.34 -11.91
C PRO A 59 -0.93 1.77 -11.06
N ALA A 60 -0.64 0.80 -10.18
CA ALA A 60 -1.61 0.21 -9.28
C ALA A 60 -1.77 1.05 -8.00
N PRO A 61 -3.00 1.41 -7.57
CA PRO A 61 -3.23 2.25 -6.40
C PRO A 61 -2.53 1.72 -5.14
N TRP A 62 -2.69 0.42 -4.86
CA TRP A 62 -2.08 -0.25 -3.71
C TRP A 62 -0.57 -0.05 -3.63
N GLU A 63 0.11 -0.29 -4.76
CA GLU A 63 1.57 -0.17 -4.83
C GLU A 63 2.03 1.29 -4.73
N ALA A 64 1.27 2.22 -5.30
CA ALA A 64 1.55 3.65 -5.20
C ALA A 64 1.44 4.16 -3.76
N PHE A 65 0.47 3.66 -2.99
CA PHE A 65 0.35 3.99 -1.58
C PHE A 65 1.41 3.31 -0.71
N MET A 66 1.78 2.05 -0.98
CA MET A 66 2.92 1.43 -0.29
C MET A 66 4.22 2.23 -0.51
N ALA A 67 4.44 2.69 -1.75
CA ALA A 67 5.57 3.53 -2.11
C ALA A 67 5.56 4.85 -1.33
N LEU A 68 4.40 5.51 -1.23
CA LEU A 68 4.23 6.73 -0.44
C LEU A 68 4.46 6.48 1.06
N SER A 69 3.90 5.42 1.64
CA SER A 69 4.13 5.07 3.04
C SER A 69 5.61 4.89 3.34
N ARG A 70 6.37 4.22 2.47
CA ARG A 70 7.83 4.10 2.66
C ARG A 70 8.55 5.44 2.64
N ILE A 71 8.13 6.40 1.81
CA ILE A 71 8.69 7.76 1.83
C ILE A 71 8.42 8.40 3.19
N VAL A 72 7.17 8.37 3.64
CA VAL A 72 6.72 9.01 4.89
C VAL A 72 7.36 8.38 6.12
N ASP A 73 7.53 7.05 6.13
CA ASP A 73 8.13 6.32 7.25
C ASP A 73 9.65 6.50 7.33
N SER A 74 10.33 6.59 6.17
CA SER A 74 11.79 6.70 6.13
C SER A 74 12.30 8.13 6.34
N LEU A 75 11.53 9.13 5.91
CA LEU A 75 11.96 10.52 5.91
C LEU A 75 12.32 11.05 7.31
N PRO A 76 11.54 10.80 8.39
CA PRO A 76 11.92 11.25 9.73
C PRO A 76 13.28 10.73 10.20
N ASN A 77 13.56 9.44 9.97
CA ASN A 77 14.83 8.83 10.35
C ASN A 77 16.00 9.38 9.51
N LEU A 78 15.82 9.51 8.19
CA LEU A 78 16.83 10.08 7.29
C LEU A 78 17.15 11.53 7.66
N THR A 79 16.12 12.37 7.80
CA THR A 79 16.26 13.78 8.15
C THR A 79 16.89 13.98 9.53
N ALA A 80 16.52 13.16 10.53
CA ALA A 80 17.16 13.19 11.85
C ALA A 80 18.66 12.84 11.79
N SER A 81 19.04 11.81 11.03
CA SER A 81 20.44 11.40 10.88
C SER A 81 21.30 12.46 10.19
N LEU A 82 20.69 13.30 9.35
CA LEU A 82 21.33 14.35 8.57
C LEU A 82 21.23 15.73 9.24
N GLY A 83 20.61 15.83 10.43
CA GLY A 83 20.44 17.09 11.15
C GLY A 83 19.52 18.10 10.44
N TYR A 84 18.57 17.65 9.60
CA TYR A 84 17.58 18.53 8.98
C TYR A 84 16.73 19.22 10.05
N PRO A 85 16.50 20.54 9.96
CA PRO A 85 15.57 21.20 10.86
C PRO A 85 14.14 20.68 10.66
N THR A 86 13.48 20.28 11.74
CA THR A 86 12.15 19.62 11.73
C THR A 86 11.04 20.44 11.06
N HIS A 87 11.15 21.77 11.06
CA HIS A 87 10.20 22.67 10.40
C HIS A 87 10.32 22.68 8.86
N LEU A 88 11.40 22.12 8.31
CA LEU A 88 11.64 22.01 6.86
C LEU A 88 11.18 20.70 6.27
N VAL A 89 10.86 19.71 7.12
CA VAL A 89 10.21 18.47 6.69
C VAL A 89 8.79 18.84 6.26
N PRO A 90 8.39 18.57 5.00
CA PRO A 90 7.06 18.85 4.49
C PRO A 90 6.03 18.35 5.48
N LYS A 91 5.12 19.25 5.88
CA LYS A 91 4.05 18.87 6.80
C LYS A 91 3.19 17.80 6.16
N THR A 92 3.34 16.57 6.61
CA THR A 92 2.46 15.45 6.28
C THR A 92 1.26 15.49 7.23
N GLU A 93 0.46 16.57 7.15
CA GLU A 93 -0.70 16.74 8.03
C GLU A 93 -1.72 15.61 7.79
N GLY A 94 -1.96 14.79 8.81
CA GLY A 94 -2.95 13.72 8.79
C GLY A 94 -2.54 12.44 8.06
N LEU A 95 -1.31 12.36 7.57
CA LEU A 95 -0.72 11.18 6.92
C LEU A 95 -0.34 10.15 8.00
N SER A 96 -1.35 9.53 8.62
CA SER A 96 -1.16 8.42 9.56
C SER A 96 -1.59 7.11 8.90
N VAL A 97 -0.65 6.19 8.73
CA VAL A 97 -0.95 4.78 8.45
C VAL A 97 -1.22 4.13 9.81
N GLN A 98 -2.48 3.85 10.16
CA GLN A 98 -2.73 2.98 11.33
C GLN A 98 -2.63 1.52 10.86
N PRO A 99 -1.56 0.79 11.21
CA PRO A 99 -1.45 -0.62 10.85
C PRO A 99 -2.54 -1.42 11.57
N LEU A 100 -2.96 -2.55 10.96
CA LEU A 100 -3.81 -3.53 11.64
C LEU A 100 -3.06 -4.02 12.87
N THR A 101 -3.59 -3.82 14.07
CA THR A 101 -2.94 -4.32 15.27
C THR A 101 -3.36 -5.76 15.55
N LEU A 102 -2.51 -6.49 16.29
CA LEU A 102 -2.85 -7.82 16.76
C LEU A 102 -4.12 -7.81 17.63
N ALA A 103 -4.29 -6.77 18.45
CA ALA A 103 -5.44 -6.59 19.34
C ALA A 103 -6.77 -6.47 18.57
N ASP A 104 -6.77 -5.81 17.41
CA ASP A 104 -7.97 -5.69 16.56
C ASP A 104 -8.43 -7.07 16.04
N VAL A 105 -7.48 -7.89 15.60
CA VAL A 105 -7.75 -9.25 15.10
C VAL A 105 -8.15 -10.18 16.25
N GLU A 106 -7.53 -10.05 17.42
CA GLU A 106 -7.90 -10.79 18.63
C GLU A 106 -9.34 -10.46 19.08
N GLY A 107 -9.76 -9.20 18.99
CA GLY A 107 -11.13 -8.79 19.29
C GLY A 107 -12.18 -9.47 18.39
N ILE A 108 -11.90 -9.58 17.09
CA ILE A 108 -12.77 -10.31 16.15
C ILE A 108 -12.69 -11.82 16.39
N ALA A 109 -11.51 -12.38 16.65
CA ALA A 109 -11.33 -13.79 16.96
C ALA A 109 -12.09 -14.20 18.23
N LEU A 110 -12.15 -13.35 19.25
CA LEU A 110 -12.95 -13.56 20.45
C LEU A 110 -14.45 -13.58 20.13
N GLY A 111 -14.92 -12.68 19.26
CA GLY A 111 -16.30 -12.70 18.75
C GLY A 111 -16.63 -13.98 17.99
N ALA A 112 -15.75 -14.41 17.09
CA ALA A 112 -15.87 -15.66 16.35
C ALA A 112 -15.88 -16.90 17.26
N TRP A 113 -15.05 -16.89 18.31
CA TRP A 113 -15.02 -17.94 19.32
C TRP A 113 -16.33 -18.05 20.09
N ARG A 114 -16.87 -16.92 20.59
CA ARG A 114 -18.17 -16.90 21.27
C ARG A 114 -19.28 -17.41 20.36
N LEU A 115 -19.29 -16.99 19.10
CA LEU A 115 -20.27 -17.44 18.12
C LEU A 115 -20.18 -18.95 17.84
N THR A 116 -18.95 -19.49 17.79
CA THR A 116 -18.68 -20.92 17.63
C THR A 116 -19.18 -21.73 18.83
N GLU A 117 -18.99 -21.23 20.05
CA GLU A 117 -19.50 -21.86 21.27
C GLU A 117 -21.04 -21.87 21.32
N VAL A 118 -21.70 -20.80 20.85
CA VAL A 118 -23.15 -20.78 20.69
C VAL A 118 -23.60 -21.83 19.66
N TRP A 119 -22.95 -21.89 18.49
CA TRP A 119 -23.28 -22.87 17.46
C TRP A 119 -23.12 -24.32 17.95
N ARG A 120 -22.06 -24.61 18.71
CA ARG A 120 -21.83 -25.95 19.29
C ARG A 120 -22.95 -26.40 20.23
N ARG A 121 -23.63 -25.46 20.88
CA ARG A 121 -24.73 -25.70 21.83
C ARG A 121 -26.10 -25.77 21.16
N LEU A 122 -26.19 -25.47 19.87
CA LEU A 122 -27.46 -25.57 19.15
C LEU A 122 -27.95 -27.03 19.09
N PRO A 123 -29.26 -27.27 19.26
CA PRO A 123 -29.83 -28.60 19.19
C PRO A 123 -29.59 -29.18 17.79
N ARG A 124 -29.11 -30.44 17.76
CA ARG A 124 -28.90 -31.16 16.51
C ARG A 124 -30.09 -32.06 16.25
N TRP A 125 -30.77 -31.81 15.15
CA TRP A 125 -31.93 -32.58 14.74
C TRP A 125 -31.49 -33.78 13.89
N SER A 126 -32.08 -34.94 14.15
CA SER A 126 -31.96 -36.09 13.24
C SER A 126 -33.22 -36.12 12.38
N ALA A 127 -33.05 -36.02 11.06
CA ALA A 127 -34.16 -36.06 10.11
C ALA A 127 -34.38 -37.49 9.61
N GLY A 128 -35.57 -38.04 9.86
CA GLY A 128 -35.99 -39.36 9.38
C GLY A 128 -35.53 -40.52 10.26
N THR A 129 -35.90 -41.73 9.86
CA THR A 129 -35.47 -42.98 10.50
C THR A 129 -34.95 -43.93 9.44
N ARG A 130 -33.78 -44.53 9.66
CA ARG A 130 -33.27 -45.58 8.79
C ARG A 130 -33.74 -46.94 9.32
N ARG A 131 -34.30 -47.75 8.43
CA ARG A 131 -34.67 -49.14 8.73
C ARG A 131 -33.46 -50.02 8.56
N ARG A 132 -33.22 -50.91 9.53
CA ARG A 132 -32.22 -51.98 9.43
C ARG A 132 -32.91 -53.31 9.67
N VAL A 133 -32.62 -54.29 8.82
CA VAL A 133 -33.04 -55.68 9.00
C VAL A 133 -31.94 -56.41 9.75
N THR A 134 -32.28 -57.08 10.84
CA THR A 134 -31.39 -57.93 11.61
C THR A 134 -31.78 -59.36 11.35
N ARG A 135 -30.92 -60.09 10.63
CA ARG A 135 -31.25 -61.40 10.10
C ARG A 135 -31.13 -62.51 11.14
N GLY A 136 -31.93 -63.56 10.97
CA GLY A 136 -31.73 -64.83 11.69
C GLY A 136 -32.26 -64.87 13.13
N GLY A 137 -33.39 -64.21 13.42
CA GLY A 137 -34.11 -64.39 14.68
C GLY A 137 -33.60 -63.57 15.87
N SER A 138 -32.45 -62.88 15.75
CA SER A 138 -31.95 -62.01 16.81
C SER A 138 -32.77 -60.72 16.92
N VAL A 139 -33.20 -60.37 18.14
CA VAL A 139 -33.95 -59.14 18.42
C VAL A 139 -32.96 -57.98 18.66
N PRO A 140 -32.97 -56.92 17.85
CA PRO A 140 -32.10 -55.75 18.06
C PRO A 140 -32.61 -54.87 19.21
N ASP A 141 -31.71 -54.10 19.84
CA ASP A 141 -32.00 -53.23 20.99
C ASP A 141 -33.16 -52.23 20.77
N ARG A 142 -33.43 -51.85 19.53
CA ARG A 142 -34.53 -50.94 19.14
C ARG A 142 -35.43 -51.57 18.07
N VAL A 143 -35.92 -52.76 18.35
CA VAL A 143 -36.87 -53.45 17.48
C VAL A 143 -38.17 -52.64 17.33
N ASP A 144 -38.63 -52.50 16.09
CA ASP A 144 -39.95 -52.01 15.76
C ASP A 144 -40.82 -53.23 15.41
N TRP A 145 -41.62 -53.66 16.39
CA TRP A 145 -42.46 -54.85 16.25
C TRP A 145 -43.51 -54.71 15.16
N GLN A 146 -44.03 -53.50 14.91
CA GLN A 146 -45.02 -53.29 13.87
C GLN A 146 -44.40 -53.49 12.48
N LEU A 147 -43.22 -52.90 12.23
CA LEU A 147 -42.48 -53.15 10.99
C LEU A 147 -41.98 -54.58 10.86
N THR A 148 -41.64 -55.23 11.98
CA THR A 148 -41.19 -56.63 12.01
C THR A 148 -42.32 -57.58 11.62
N LEU A 149 -43.50 -57.41 12.21
CA LEU A 149 -44.68 -58.20 11.88
C LEU A 149 -45.13 -58.00 10.43
N ASP A 150 -45.11 -56.75 9.93
CA ASP A 150 -45.36 -56.46 8.51
C ASP A 150 -44.33 -57.13 7.59
N HIS A 151 -43.05 -57.18 8.00
CA HIS A 151 -41.99 -57.85 7.24
C HIS A 151 -42.17 -59.37 7.22
N TRP A 152 -42.56 -59.96 8.35
CA TRP A 152 -42.87 -61.39 8.45
C TRP A 152 -44.09 -61.78 7.62
N GLY A 153 -45.15 -60.96 7.63
CA GLY A 153 -46.33 -61.15 6.79
C GLY A 153 -46.03 -61.10 5.28
N ARG A 154 -44.85 -60.61 4.89
CA ARG A 154 -44.35 -60.59 3.50
C ARG A 154 -43.27 -61.65 3.22
N GLY A 155 -43.10 -62.63 4.12
CA GLY A 155 -42.16 -63.75 3.95
C GLY A 155 -40.75 -63.51 4.50
N GLY A 156 -40.50 -62.42 5.24
CA GLY A 156 -39.19 -62.09 5.83
C GLY A 156 -38.87 -62.76 7.17
N PHE A 157 -39.60 -63.79 7.57
CA PHE A 157 -39.34 -64.51 8.82
C PHE A 157 -38.03 -65.30 8.74
N PRO A 158 -37.14 -65.30 9.76
CA PRO A 158 -37.30 -64.79 11.13
C PRO A 158 -36.62 -63.43 11.41
N ASP A 159 -36.51 -62.54 10.43
CA ASP A 159 -35.71 -61.32 10.57
C ASP A 159 -36.42 -60.21 11.36
N HIS A 160 -35.71 -59.47 12.21
CA HIS A 160 -36.27 -58.37 13.00
C HIS A 160 -35.90 -56.99 12.44
N MET A 161 -36.85 -56.06 12.47
CA MET A 161 -36.67 -54.70 11.94
C MET A 161 -36.39 -53.71 13.07
N ALA A 162 -35.41 -52.83 12.89
CA ALA A 162 -35.13 -51.72 13.81
C ALA A 162 -35.17 -50.36 13.12
N ARG A 163 -35.55 -49.31 13.86
CA ARG A 163 -35.41 -47.92 13.44
C ARG A 163 -34.24 -47.27 14.15
N TYR A 164 -33.27 -46.79 13.37
CA TYR A 164 -32.18 -45.96 13.88
C TYR A 164 -32.41 -44.51 13.48
N LEU A 165 -32.14 -43.60 14.41
CA LEU A 165 -31.99 -42.20 14.07
C LEU A 165 -30.66 -42.05 13.32
N PRO A 166 -30.65 -41.43 12.12
CA PRO A 166 -29.40 -41.14 11.42
C PRO A 166 -28.54 -40.17 12.22
N TYR A 167 -27.26 -40.06 11.84
CA TYR A 167 -26.35 -39.08 12.44
C TYR A 167 -27.00 -37.68 12.43
N PRO A 168 -26.86 -36.91 13.52
CA PRO A 168 -27.46 -35.60 13.63
C PRO A 168 -27.01 -34.71 12.46
N VAL A 169 -27.95 -33.99 11.85
CA VAL A 169 -27.64 -32.97 10.86
C VAL A 169 -26.92 -31.82 11.57
N GLN A 170 -25.86 -31.30 10.97
CA GLN A 170 -25.14 -30.16 11.54
C GLN A 170 -26.06 -28.93 11.59
N PRO A 171 -26.01 -28.11 12.65
CA PRO A 171 -26.76 -26.86 12.70
C PRO A 171 -26.33 -25.92 11.56
N ALA A 172 -27.28 -25.13 11.06
CA ALA A 172 -27.01 -24.11 10.05
C ALA A 172 -25.93 -23.11 10.50
N GLY A 173 -25.28 -22.46 9.53
CA GLY A 173 -24.22 -21.48 9.78
C GLY A 173 -22.80 -22.04 9.91
N LEU A 174 -22.61 -23.36 9.80
CA LEU A 174 -21.29 -23.99 9.83
C LEU A 174 -20.39 -23.47 8.69
N SER A 175 -20.89 -23.44 7.45
CA SER A 175 -20.16 -22.89 6.31
C SER A 175 -19.69 -21.43 6.55
N ALA A 176 -20.59 -20.55 7.00
CA ALA A 176 -20.27 -19.15 7.29
C ALA A 176 -19.25 -18.99 8.43
N LEU A 177 -19.31 -19.85 9.46
CA LEU A 177 -18.33 -19.88 10.54
C LEU A 177 -16.95 -20.31 10.04
N ARG A 178 -16.88 -21.37 9.23
CA ARG A 178 -15.61 -21.83 8.63
C ARG A 178 -14.98 -20.74 7.78
N ASP A 179 -15.79 -20.07 6.96
CA ASP A 179 -15.38 -18.94 6.14
C ASP A 179 -14.78 -17.79 6.98
N LEU A 180 -15.42 -17.44 8.10
CA LEU A 180 -14.91 -16.42 9.03
C LEU A 180 -13.55 -16.85 9.64
N TRP A 181 -13.45 -18.09 10.13
CA TRP A 181 -12.22 -18.62 10.72
C TRP A 181 -11.07 -18.73 9.70
N GLN A 182 -11.37 -19.09 8.46
CA GLN A 182 -10.40 -19.12 7.38
C GLN A 182 -9.92 -17.70 7.03
N ALA A 183 -10.82 -16.71 6.99
CA ALA A 183 -10.45 -15.31 6.82
C ALA A 183 -9.57 -14.79 7.97
N LEU A 184 -9.85 -15.17 9.22
CA LEU A 184 -9.02 -14.87 10.39
C LEU A 184 -7.63 -15.52 10.27
N ALA A 185 -7.54 -16.78 9.85
CA ALA A 185 -6.26 -17.49 9.69
C ALA A 185 -5.34 -16.79 8.69
N ILE A 186 -5.91 -16.42 7.52
CA ILE A 186 -5.21 -15.67 6.47
C ILE A 186 -4.73 -14.31 7.00
N THR A 187 -5.55 -13.64 7.81
CA THR A 187 -5.24 -12.29 8.33
C THR A 187 -4.16 -12.35 9.41
N ALA A 188 -4.25 -13.28 10.37
CA ALA A 188 -3.25 -13.48 11.40
C ALA A 188 -1.88 -13.88 10.81
N ALA A 189 -1.87 -14.66 9.74
CA ALA A 189 -0.64 -15.03 9.02
C ALA A 189 0.10 -13.85 8.38
N ALA A 190 -0.60 -12.75 8.11
CA ALA A 190 -0.03 -11.56 7.47
C ALA A 190 0.47 -10.51 8.48
N LEU A 191 0.27 -10.72 9.79
CA LEU A 191 0.70 -9.81 10.85
C LEU A 191 2.05 -10.22 11.43
N ALA A 192 2.93 -9.25 11.68
CA ALA A 192 4.17 -9.47 12.42
C ALA A 192 3.85 -9.89 13.88
N GLY A 193 4.44 -10.98 14.36
CA GLY A 193 4.14 -11.54 15.69
C GLY A 193 2.79 -12.28 15.78
N GLY A 194 2.13 -12.52 14.64
CA GLY A 194 0.82 -13.18 14.56
C GLY A 194 0.85 -14.70 14.64
N GLU A 195 2.01 -15.34 14.80
CA GLU A 195 2.18 -16.80 14.70
C GLU A 195 1.33 -17.55 15.73
N HIS A 196 1.30 -17.06 16.97
CA HIS A 196 0.54 -17.68 18.05
C HIS A 196 -0.98 -17.56 17.85
N LEU A 197 -1.43 -16.38 17.38
CA LEU A 197 -2.83 -16.15 17.05
C LEU A 197 -3.26 -17.03 15.87
N ARG A 198 -2.42 -17.12 14.83
CA ARG A 198 -2.64 -18.00 13.67
C ARG A 198 -2.77 -19.46 14.10
N ALA A 199 -1.86 -19.96 14.95
CA ALA A 199 -1.89 -21.34 15.43
C ALA A 199 -3.20 -21.65 16.18
N ARG A 200 -3.65 -20.73 17.06
CA ARG A 200 -4.92 -20.85 17.79
C ARG A 200 -6.13 -20.83 16.86
N VAL A 201 -6.17 -19.88 15.93
CA VAL A 201 -7.23 -19.77 14.92
C VAL A 201 -7.32 -21.04 14.07
N GLN A 202 -6.17 -21.55 13.61
CA GLN A 202 -6.12 -22.78 12.83
C GLN A 202 -6.57 -24.00 13.65
N GLY A 203 -6.21 -24.05 14.93
CA GLY A 203 -6.69 -25.09 15.84
C GLY A 203 -8.22 -25.11 15.97
N VAL A 204 -8.86 -23.94 16.07
CA VAL A 204 -10.33 -23.85 16.09
C VAL A 204 -10.93 -24.24 14.74
N LEU A 205 -10.38 -23.77 13.63
CA LEU A 205 -10.85 -24.13 12.29
C LEU A 205 -10.78 -25.64 12.03
N ASN A 206 -9.70 -26.28 12.45
CA ASN A 206 -9.51 -27.74 12.32
C ASN A 206 -10.45 -28.53 13.25
N SER A 207 -10.92 -27.92 14.35
CA SER A 207 -11.90 -28.54 15.25
C SER A 207 -13.33 -28.50 14.74
N LEU A 208 -13.62 -27.68 13.72
CA LEU A 208 -14.93 -27.60 13.10
C LEU A 208 -15.11 -28.71 12.05
N PRO A 209 -16.30 -29.34 11.97
CA PRO A 209 -16.59 -30.31 10.91
C PRO A 209 -16.44 -29.69 9.52
N GLU A 210 -16.18 -30.50 8.50
CA GLU A 210 -16.26 -30.04 7.12
C GLU A 210 -17.72 -29.71 6.75
N ALA A 211 -17.91 -28.61 6.03
CA ALA A 211 -19.24 -28.23 5.55
C ALA A 211 -19.64 -29.13 4.37
N GLY A 212 -20.86 -29.67 4.40
CA GLY A 212 -21.41 -30.42 3.28
C GLY A 212 -21.76 -29.52 2.10
N THR A 213 -21.73 -30.06 0.88
CA THR A 213 -22.01 -29.35 -0.39
C THR A 213 -23.45 -28.82 -0.52
N THR A 214 -24.36 -29.18 0.39
CA THR A 214 -25.80 -28.85 0.34
C THR A 214 -26.27 -27.84 1.40
N GLU A 215 -25.37 -27.22 2.17
CA GLU A 215 -25.78 -26.15 3.10
C GLU A 215 -26.28 -24.93 2.32
N LYS A 216 -27.60 -24.75 2.24
CA LYS A 216 -28.21 -23.52 1.73
C LYS A 216 -27.82 -22.37 2.66
N SER A 217 -26.97 -21.47 2.18
CA SER A 217 -26.64 -20.24 2.88
C SER A 217 -27.87 -19.34 2.97
N GLY A 218 -28.06 -18.68 4.11
CA GLY A 218 -28.38 -17.24 4.00
C GLY A 218 -29.33 -16.58 4.98
N GLN A 219 -29.93 -17.25 5.97
CA GLN A 219 -30.90 -16.54 6.85
C GLN A 219 -30.81 -16.82 8.35
N ASP A 220 -30.07 -17.83 8.80
CA ASP A 220 -29.96 -18.08 10.24
C ASP A 220 -29.08 -17.02 10.95
N VAL A 221 -29.28 -16.89 12.26
CA VAL A 221 -28.62 -15.87 13.08
C VAL A 221 -27.09 -16.08 13.12
N ILE A 222 -26.62 -17.33 13.11
CA ILE A 222 -25.19 -17.65 13.13
C ILE A 222 -24.55 -17.24 11.80
N SER A 223 -25.17 -17.58 10.68
CA SER A 223 -24.71 -17.15 9.35
C SER A 223 -24.59 -15.63 9.23
N ARG A 224 -25.61 -14.89 9.67
CA ARG A 224 -25.62 -13.42 9.59
C ARG A 224 -24.55 -12.78 10.47
N GLU A 225 -24.41 -13.25 11.71
CA GLU A 225 -23.40 -12.68 12.62
C GLU A 225 -21.97 -13.08 12.20
N ALA A 226 -21.77 -14.29 11.66
CA ALA A 226 -20.49 -14.69 11.09
C ALA A 226 -20.11 -13.84 9.87
N GLN A 227 -21.07 -13.57 8.97
CA GLN A 227 -20.88 -12.66 7.84
C GLN A 227 -20.57 -11.23 8.31
N ARG A 228 -21.30 -10.71 9.31
CA ARG A 228 -21.04 -9.38 9.89
C ARG A 228 -19.64 -9.26 10.48
N LEU A 229 -19.18 -10.28 11.22
CA LEU A 229 -17.82 -10.32 11.76
C LEU A 229 -16.77 -10.43 10.64
N ARG A 230 -17.06 -11.18 9.57
CA ARG A 230 -16.18 -11.29 8.40
C ARG A 230 -16.10 -9.98 7.62
N GLU A 231 -17.23 -9.29 7.44
CA GLU A 231 -17.29 -7.96 6.85
C GLU A 231 -16.54 -6.93 7.70
N ARG A 232 -16.68 -6.99 9.03
CA ARG A 232 -15.91 -6.16 9.94
C ARG A 232 -14.41 -6.44 9.85
N LEU A 233 -13.99 -7.70 9.76
CA LEU A 233 -12.60 -8.06 9.52
C LEU A 233 -12.12 -7.57 8.14
N SER A 234 -12.94 -7.68 7.11
CA SER A 234 -12.65 -7.16 5.77
C SER A 234 -12.52 -5.64 5.77
N ASN A 235 -13.38 -4.94 6.52
CA ASN A 235 -13.33 -3.50 6.72
C ASN A 235 -12.09 -3.09 7.50
N LEU A 236 -11.75 -3.79 8.59
CA LEU A 236 -10.51 -3.55 9.34
C LEU A 236 -9.28 -3.83 8.49
N ARG A 237 -9.30 -4.87 7.65
CA ARG A 237 -8.22 -5.12 6.68
C ARG A 237 -8.15 -4.05 5.62
N ARG A 238 -9.28 -3.48 5.18
CA ARG A 238 -9.31 -2.34 4.26
C ARG A 238 -8.78 -1.10 4.97
N GLN A 239 -9.29 -0.75 6.14
CA GLN A 239 -8.87 0.36 7.02
C GLN A 239 -7.40 0.30 7.42
N ALA A 240 -6.89 -0.89 7.75
CA ALA A 240 -5.47 -1.08 7.99
C ALA A 240 -4.62 -1.16 6.72
N ARG A 241 -5.26 -1.40 5.58
CA ARG A 241 -4.69 -1.17 4.24
C ARG A 241 -4.93 0.28 3.79
N ASP A 242 -5.61 1.14 4.55
CA ASP A 242 -6.16 2.39 4.01
C ASP A 242 -5.11 3.50 4.07
N LEU A 243 -4.42 3.56 2.93
CA LEU A 243 -4.16 4.75 2.12
C LEU A 243 -4.03 6.05 2.93
N PRO A 244 -2.83 6.64 3.04
CA PRO A 244 -2.63 7.90 3.74
C PRO A 244 -3.71 8.92 3.40
N SER A 245 -4.42 9.40 4.42
CA SER A 245 -5.23 10.61 4.35
C SER A 245 -4.34 11.83 4.52
N GLY A 246 -4.69 12.96 3.93
CA GLY A 246 -3.91 14.19 4.03
C GLY A 246 -3.69 14.82 2.68
N HIS A 247 -2.73 15.75 2.61
CA HIS A 247 -2.34 16.40 1.38
C HIS A 247 -0.84 16.65 1.45
N VAL A 248 -0.15 16.49 0.32
CA VAL A 248 1.27 16.80 0.21
C VAL A 248 1.62 17.05 -1.25
N ARG A 249 2.43 18.07 -1.48
CA ARG A 249 3.01 18.33 -2.80
C ARG A 249 3.99 17.21 -3.11
N MET A 250 3.53 16.24 -3.88
CA MET A 250 4.32 15.06 -4.21
C MET A 250 5.67 15.38 -4.87
N PRO A 251 5.80 16.39 -5.76
CA PRO A 251 7.11 16.81 -6.25
C PRO A 251 8.06 17.20 -5.10
N ASP A 252 7.61 18.06 -4.19
CA ASP A 252 8.41 18.60 -3.08
C ASP A 252 8.78 17.49 -2.08
N LEU A 253 7.82 16.63 -1.72
CA LEU A 253 8.06 15.48 -0.84
C LEU A 253 9.05 14.49 -1.45
N TYR A 254 8.86 14.19 -2.74
CA TYR A 254 9.71 13.26 -3.46
C TYR A 254 11.13 13.81 -3.65
N GLU A 255 11.27 15.10 -3.99
CA GLU A 255 12.56 15.78 -4.09
C GLU A 255 13.34 15.70 -2.78
N LEU A 256 12.72 16.08 -1.66
CA LEU A 256 13.37 16.02 -0.36
C LEU A 256 13.77 14.59 0.02
N TRP A 257 12.88 13.61 -0.22
CA TRP A 257 13.18 12.21 0.05
C TRP A 257 14.35 11.70 -0.81
N VAL A 258 14.42 12.07 -2.08
CA VAL A 258 15.53 11.71 -2.97
C VAL A 258 16.83 12.39 -2.53
N GLN A 259 16.80 13.68 -2.17
CA GLN A 259 17.99 14.39 -1.66
C GLN A 259 18.53 13.72 -0.40
N ALA A 260 17.67 13.45 0.58
CA ALA A 260 18.06 12.76 1.81
C ALA A 260 18.58 11.33 1.55
N SER A 261 17.94 10.59 0.63
CA SER A 261 18.37 9.26 0.23
C SER A 261 19.74 9.27 -0.46
N LEU A 262 20.03 10.28 -1.29
CA LEU A 262 21.32 10.40 -1.97
C LEU A 262 22.43 10.80 -1.00
N LEU A 263 22.18 11.75 -0.09
CA LEU A 263 23.11 12.12 0.97
C LEU A 263 23.49 10.91 1.80
N HIS A 264 22.50 10.13 2.24
CA HIS A 264 22.72 8.90 2.98
C HIS A 264 23.47 7.84 2.15
N ALA A 265 23.13 7.67 0.87
CA ALA A 265 23.81 6.73 -0.02
C ALA A 265 25.30 7.08 -0.23
N LEU A 266 25.64 8.38 -0.27
CA LEU A 266 27.00 8.87 -0.41
C LEU A 266 27.73 9.05 0.92
N ASP A 267 27.10 8.67 2.04
CA ASP A 267 27.61 8.88 3.40
C ASP A 267 27.98 10.35 3.70
N ALA A 268 27.29 11.29 3.05
CA ALA A 268 27.47 12.72 3.21
C ALA A 268 26.55 13.24 4.32
N THR A 269 26.92 12.99 5.58
CA THR A 269 26.07 13.26 6.74
C THR A 269 26.51 14.46 7.58
N ASP A 270 27.74 14.96 7.42
CA ASP A 270 28.26 16.10 8.20
C ASP A 270 28.06 17.41 7.45
N GLY A 271 27.09 18.24 7.87
CA GLY A 271 26.77 19.45 7.13
C GLY A 271 25.85 20.43 7.84
N THR A 272 25.59 21.54 7.16
CA THR A 272 24.67 22.58 7.63
C THR A 272 23.57 22.86 6.62
N PHE A 273 22.39 23.22 7.13
CA PHE A 273 21.22 23.62 6.37
C PHE A 273 20.94 25.11 6.57
N VAL A 274 20.61 25.78 5.47
CA VAL A 274 20.14 27.17 5.48
C VAL A 274 18.93 27.29 4.56
N GLN A 275 17.83 27.82 5.08
CA GLN A 275 16.72 28.28 4.27
C GLN A 275 17.02 29.70 3.79
N ASP A 276 16.95 29.93 2.48
CA ASP A 276 17.13 31.26 1.93
C ASP A 276 15.87 32.13 2.09
N ALA A 277 15.97 33.41 1.73
CA ALA A 277 14.89 34.38 1.82
C ALA A 277 13.67 34.05 0.93
N GLN A 278 13.81 33.13 -0.03
CA GLN A 278 12.74 32.65 -0.90
C GLN A 278 12.09 31.37 -0.36
N GLY A 279 12.54 30.89 0.80
CA GLY A 279 12.04 29.67 1.42
C GLY A 279 12.66 28.40 0.82
N LEU A 280 13.64 28.52 -0.08
CA LEU A 280 14.33 27.39 -0.69
C LEU A 280 15.44 26.90 0.23
N TYR A 281 15.57 25.57 0.31
CA TYR A 281 16.56 24.93 1.16
C TYR A 281 17.87 24.75 0.42
N THR A 282 18.94 25.25 1.02
CA THR A 282 20.31 25.00 0.58
C THR A 282 21.10 24.36 1.71
N GLY A 283 22.10 23.58 1.39
CA GLY A 283 22.94 22.96 2.40
C GLY A 283 24.19 22.37 1.79
N THR A 284 25.23 22.19 2.61
CA THR A 284 26.47 21.54 2.21
C THR A 284 26.79 20.45 3.21
N PHE A 285 26.95 19.23 2.71
CA PHE A 285 27.22 18.01 3.46
C PHE A 285 28.53 17.41 3.02
N ARG A 286 29.24 16.81 3.96
CA ARG A 286 30.53 16.16 3.75
C ARG A 286 30.41 14.71 4.18
N GLY A 287 31.04 13.86 3.39
CA GLY A 287 31.22 12.45 3.65
C GLY A 287 32.64 12.02 3.27
N PRO A 288 32.97 10.74 3.43
CA PRO A 288 34.26 10.21 3.02
C PRO A 288 34.49 10.42 1.51
N GLY A 289 35.38 11.33 1.15
CA GLY A 289 35.76 11.58 -0.24
C GLY A 289 34.78 12.39 -1.09
N VAL A 290 33.74 12.98 -0.47
CA VAL A 290 32.67 13.68 -1.19
C VAL A 290 32.12 14.88 -0.40
N THR A 291 31.83 15.96 -1.12
CA THR A 291 31.03 17.10 -0.66
C THR A 291 29.78 17.21 -1.53
N VAL A 292 28.61 17.25 -0.90
CA VAL A 292 27.31 17.36 -1.55
C VAL A 292 26.65 18.68 -1.20
N THR A 293 26.34 19.49 -2.21
CA THR A 293 25.62 20.75 -2.08
C THR A 293 24.20 20.61 -2.62
N LEU A 294 23.22 20.96 -1.81
CA LEU A 294 21.80 20.96 -2.18
C LEU A 294 21.39 22.32 -2.74
N ASN A 295 20.64 22.31 -3.84
CA ASN A 295 20.16 23.51 -4.53
C ASN A 295 21.22 24.60 -4.76
N PRO A 296 22.45 24.28 -5.23
CA PRO A 296 23.49 25.29 -5.42
C PRO A 296 23.08 26.30 -6.48
N ARG A 297 23.28 27.58 -6.18
CA ARG A 297 23.06 28.67 -7.14
C ARG A 297 24.28 28.80 -8.05
N LEU A 298 24.17 28.27 -9.26
CA LEU A 298 25.20 28.33 -10.28
C LEU A 298 24.99 29.57 -11.15
N GLY A 299 25.87 30.56 -11.00
CA GLY A 299 25.85 31.78 -11.81
C GLY A 299 26.72 31.62 -13.05
N PHE A 300 26.20 32.01 -14.21
CA PHE A 300 26.99 32.16 -15.43
C PHE A 300 26.79 33.54 -16.06
N ARG A 301 27.92 34.15 -16.44
CA ARG A 301 27.95 35.32 -17.31
C ARG A 301 28.34 34.85 -18.70
N GLY A 302 27.36 34.77 -19.59
CA GLY A 302 27.61 34.52 -21.01
C GLY A 302 28.18 35.72 -21.74
N VAL A 303 28.38 35.57 -23.05
CA VAL A 303 28.68 36.70 -23.94
C VAL A 303 27.39 37.49 -24.15
N GLY A 304 27.23 38.60 -23.40
CA GLY A 304 26.03 39.47 -23.40
C GLY A 304 25.69 39.99 -22.00
N GLN A 305 24.67 40.85 -21.87
CA GLN A 305 24.27 41.45 -20.57
C GLN A 305 23.34 40.57 -19.69
N GLY A 306 23.02 39.34 -20.12
CA GLY A 306 22.16 38.46 -19.34
C GLY A 306 22.94 37.64 -18.32
N TYR A 307 22.78 37.92 -17.02
CA TYR A 307 23.16 36.98 -15.97
C TYR A 307 22.13 35.85 -15.95
N GLN A 308 22.56 34.61 -16.19
CA GLN A 308 21.71 33.44 -16.05
C GLN A 308 22.08 32.71 -14.77
N GLN A 309 21.07 32.41 -13.97
CA GLN A 309 21.22 31.63 -12.75
C GLN A 309 20.55 30.27 -12.96
N MET A 310 21.32 29.23 -12.68
CA MET A 310 20.93 27.83 -12.79
C MET A 310 21.00 27.20 -11.40
N MET A 311 20.13 26.23 -11.13
CA MET A 311 20.00 25.63 -9.81
C MET A 311 19.62 24.16 -9.96
N PRO A 312 20.60 23.25 -10.03
CA PRO A 312 20.32 21.82 -9.91
C PRO A 312 19.86 21.51 -8.48
N ASP A 313 19.11 20.42 -8.31
CA ASP A 313 18.66 20.00 -6.98
C ASP A 313 19.85 19.54 -6.12
N LEU A 314 20.88 18.98 -6.74
CA LEU A 314 22.06 18.48 -6.04
C LEU A 314 23.33 18.53 -6.90
N LEU A 315 24.45 18.87 -6.27
CA LEU A 315 25.82 18.78 -6.82
C LEU A 315 26.69 18.00 -5.85
N ALA A 316 27.29 16.90 -6.28
CA ALA A 316 28.32 16.19 -5.54
C ALA A 316 29.69 16.42 -6.19
N VAL A 317 30.68 16.79 -5.38
CA VAL A 317 32.08 16.98 -5.78
C VAL A 317 32.93 16.02 -4.97
N PHE A 318 33.71 15.20 -5.66
CA PHE A 318 34.58 14.21 -5.04
C PHE A 318 36.00 14.76 -4.88
N ASP A 319 36.77 14.22 -3.93
CA ASP A 319 38.14 14.68 -3.62
C ASP A 319 39.10 14.56 -4.82
N ASN A 320 38.81 13.66 -5.76
CA ASN A 320 39.57 13.51 -7.00
C ASN A 320 39.23 14.58 -8.07
N GLY A 321 38.38 15.55 -7.74
CA GLY A 321 37.94 16.64 -8.62
C GLY A 321 36.81 16.27 -9.57
N ALA A 322 36.32 15.02 -9.55
CA ALA A 322 35.14 14.66 -10.32
C ALA A 322 33.88 15.28 -9.71
N ALA A 323 32.93 15.63 -10.56
CA ALA A 323 31.64 16.15 -10.11
C ALA A 323 30.48 15.40 -10.77
N LEU A 324 29.38 15.35 -10.03
CA LEU A 324 28.11 14.76 -10.39
C LEU A 324 27.03 15.79 -10.12
N VAL A 325 26.20 16.09 -11.12
CA VAL A 325 25.03 16.94 -10.91
C VAL A 325 23.76 16.13 -11.07
N ALA A 326 22.80 16.34 -10.19
CA ALA A 326 21.54 15.60 -10.18
C ALA A 326 20.35 16.56 -10.12
N ASP A 327 19.29 16.14 -10.80
CA ASP A 327 18.03 16.86 -10.92
C ASP A 327 16.88 15.84 -10.72
N VAL A 328 16.04 16.08 -9.72
CA VAL A 328 14.95 15.20 -9.32
C VAL A 328 13.71 15.55 -10.13
N LYS A 329 13.01 14.53 -10.61
CA LYS A 329 11.80 14.72 -11.42
C LYS A 329 10.69 13.75 -11.00
N TYR A 330 9.67 14.29 -10.34
CA TYR A 330 8.41 13.58 -10.10
C TYR A 330 7.47 13.65 -11.33
N ARG A 331 7.91 13.04 -12.43
CA ARG A 331 7.22 13.01 -13.74
C ARG A 331 7.32 11.62 -14.37
N ALA A 332 6.33 11.25 -15.19
CA ALA A 332 6.38 10.05 -16.01
C ALA A 332 7.26 10.32 -17.25
N LEU A 333 8.58 10.20 -17.08
CA LEU A 333 9.57 10.58 -18.09
C LEU A 333 9.55 9.67 -19.34
N ASP A 334 8.95 8.49 -19.21
CA ASP A 334 8.59 7.57 -20.28
C ASP A 334 7.47 8.10 -21.21
N ARG A 335 6.66 9.06 -20.73
CA ARG A 335 5.52 9.64 -21.46
C ARG A 335 5.77 11.03 -22.02
N LEU A 336 6.96 11.58 -21.82
CA LEU A 336 7.31 12.90 -22.33
C LEU A 336 7.53 12.87 -23.84
N SER A 337 7.17 13.96 -24.52
CA SER A 337 7.51 14.16 -25.91
C SER A 337 9.02 14.30 -26.09
N THR A 338 9.51 14.07 -27.31
CA THR A 338 10.93 14.25 -27.65
C THR A 338 11.43 15.66 -27.33
N GLU A 339 10.60 16.69 -27.50
CA GLU A 339 10.94 18.08 -27.18
C GLU A 339 11.08 18.31 -25.68
N GLN A 340 10.17 17.78 -24.88
CA GLN A 340 10.23 17.85 -23.41
C GLN A 340 11.45 17.10 -22.86
N ILE A 341 11.80 15.97 -23.46
CA ILE A 341 13.04 15.24 -23.15
C ILE A 341 14.27 16.09 -23.48
N ARG A 342 14.29 16.75 -24.65
CA ARG A 342 15.39 17.64 -25.04
C ARG A 342 15.53 18.81 -24.08
N GLU A 343 14.42 19.36 -23.58
CA GLU A 343 14.42 20.41 -22.57
C GLU A 343 15.12 19.98 -21.28
N VAL A 344 14.71 18.83 -20.72
CA VAL A 344 15.33 18.25 -19.51
C VAL A 344 16.82 18.00 -19.73
N ASN A 345 17.18 17.40 -20.87
CA ASN A 345 18.58 17.14 -21.19
C ASN A 345 19.37 18.45 -21.36
N ARG A 346 18.79 19.50 -21.95
CA ARG A 346 19.46 20.80 -22.14
C ARG A 346 19.74 21.49 -20.82
N GLN A 347 18.76 21.46 -19.90
CA GLN A 347 18.91 21.99 -18.55
C GLN A 347 20.06 21.28 -17.82
N LEU A 348 20.05 19.95 -17.83
CA LEU A 348 21.07 19.14 -17.18
C LEU A 348 22.47 19.33 -17.79
N LEU A 349 22.56 19.44 -19.12
CA LEU A 349 23.82 19.77 -19.82
C LEU A 349 24.34 21.17 -19.44
N GLY A 350 23.44 22.14 -19.25
CA GLY A 350 23.81 23.46 -18.73
C GLY A 350 24.48 23.35 -17.36
N TYR A 351 23.88 22.57 -16.45
CA TYR A 351 24.46 22.35 -15.12
C TYR A 351 25.82 21.65 -15.18
N MET A 352 25.95 20.62 -16.02
CA MET A 352 27.22 19.92 -16.22
C MET A 352 28.29 20.84 -16.78
N GLY A 353 27.94 21.72 -17.72
CA GLY A 353 28.87 22.68 -18.31
C GLY A 353 29.42 23.68 -17.29
N LEU A 354 28.59 24.12 -16.34
CA LEU A 354 28.98 25.07 -15.28
C LEU A 354 29.79 24.45 -14.16
N THR A 355 29.62 23.15 -13.93
CA THR A 355 30.27 22.42 -12.82
C THR A 355 31.41 21.52 -13.28
N HIS A 356 31.62 21.43 -14.60
CA HIS A 356 32.48 20.43 -15.23
C HIS A 356 32.17 18.99 -14.79
N ALA A 357 30.90 18.71 -14.46
CA ALA A 357 30.48 17.39 -14.00
C ALA A 357 30.64 16.34 -15.10
N ALA A 358 31.27 15.21 -14.73
CA ALA A 358 31.45 14.06 -15.61
C ALA A 358 30.13 13.33 -15.87
N ALA A 359 29.17 13.46 -14.96
CA ALA A 359 27.83 12.92 -15.15
C ALA A 359 26.73 13.87 -14.69
N GLY A 360 25.64 13.87 -15.46
CA GLY A 360 24.38 14.48 -15.11
C GLY A 360 23.34 13.39 -14.90
N LEU A 361 22.67 13.39 -13.75
CA LEU A 361 21.62 12.43 -13.40
C LEU A 361 20.25 13.10 -13.38
N VAL A 362 19.28 12.45 -14.01
CA VAL A 362 17.87 12.66 -13.70
C VAL A 362 17.43 11.56 -12.75
N LEU A 363 17.04 11.91 -11.52
CA LEU A 363 16.54 10.98 -10.51
C LEU A 363 15.01 10.93 -10.56
N TRP A 364 14.45 9.76 -10.84
CA TRP A 364 13.01 9.61 -11.07
C TRP A 364 12.45 8.30 -10.49
N PRO A 365 11.12 8.17 -10.26
CA PRO A 365 10.54 6.97 -9.64
C PRO A 365 10.46 5.75 -10.59
N ALA A 366 10.36 5.95 -11.91
CA ALA A 366 10.35 4.89 -12.92
C ALA A 366 9.27 3.81 -12.70
N ALA A 367 7.98 4.13 -12.72
CA ALA A 367 6.94 3.13 -12.44
C ALA A 367 6.99 1.85 -13.33
N ASN A 368 7.69 1.88 -14.48
CA ASN A 368 7.88 0.78 -15.43
C ASN A 368 9.00 -0.22 -15.06
N GLY A 369 9.74 -0.03 -13.96
CA GLY A 369 10.84 -0.91 -13.57
C GLY A 369 12.20 -0.59 -14.23
N GLU A 370 12.27 0.42 -15.09
CA GLU A 370 13.52 0.87 -15.70
C GLU A 370 14.51 1.31 -14.62
N VAL A 371 15.72 0.74 -14.63
CA VAL A 371 16.73 0.97 -13.58
C VAL A 371 17.66 2.12 -13.94
N VAL A 372 18.18 2.11 -15.17
CA VAL A 372 19.08 3.14 -15.69
C VAL A 372 18.88 3.28 -17.19
N ARG A 373 18.95 4.51 -17.69
CA ARG A 373 19.01 4.79 -19.13
C ARG A 373 20.02 5.88 -19.43
N GLU A 374 20.91 5.58 -20.35
CA GLU A 374 21.94 6.49 -20.81
C GLU A 374 21.50 7.18 -22.10
N THR A 375 21.66 8.51 -22.12
CA THR A 375 21.57 9.28 -23.35
C THR A 375 22.98 9.46 -23.90
N PRO A 376 23.27 8.97 -25.11
CA PRO A 376 24.61 9.08 -25.68
C PRO A 376 24.96 10.56 -25.90
N LEU A 377 26.14 10.97 -25.41
CA LEU A 377 26.72 12.27 -25.66
C LEU A 377 27.91 12.16 -26.63
N PRO A 378 28.11 13.14 -27.55
CA PRO A 378 29.28 13.16 -28.41
C PRO A 378 30.57 13.20 -27.59
N GLY A 379 31.56 12.35 -27.94
CA GLY A 379 32.89 12.38 -27.32
C GLY A 379 33.07 11.51 -26.06
N GLY A 380 32.03 10.88 -25.52
CA GLY A 380 32.12 9.78 -24.53
C GLY A 380 32.70 10.11 -23.15
N ARG A 381 33.18 11.33 -22.90
CA ARG A 381 33.78 11.77 -21.64
C ARG A 381 32.76 12.15 -20.56
N ALA A 382 31.57 12.56 -21.00
CA ALA A 382 30.47 12.96 -20.13
C ALA A 382 29.28 12.05 -20.36
N ARG A 383 28.51 11.80 -19.30
CA ARG A 383 27.37 10.87 -19.35
C ARG A 383 26.10 11.55 -18.85
N LEU A 384 25.05 11.49 -19.66
CA LEU A 384 23.72 11.95 -19.26
C LEU A 384 22.85 10.73 -18.97
N LEU A 385 22.49 10.58 -17.72
CA LEU A 385 21.88 9.37 -17.19
C LEU A 385 20.53 9.67 -16.57
N ARG A 386 19.67 8.69 -16.66
CA ARG A 386 18.37 8.65 -15.99
C ARG A 386 18.42 7.48 -15.05
N LEU A 387 18.36 7.76 -13.76
CA LEU A 387 18.58 6.78 -12.73
C LEU A 387 17.32 6.63 -11.90
N ARG A 388 16.85 5.39 -11.77
CA ARG A 388 15.73 5.08 -10.89
C ARG A 388 16.08 5.35 -9.44
N CYS A 389 15.21 6.10 -8.77
CA CYS A 389 15.20 6.28 -7.33
C CYS A 389 13.77 6.02 -6.83
N HIS A 390 13.43 4.78 -6.52
CA HIS A 390 12.06 4.41 -6.16
C HIS A 390 11.98 3.90 -4.72
N PRO A 391 10.99 4.32 -3.90
CA PRO A 391 10.92 3.94 -2.49
C PRO A 391 10.66 2.44 -2.25
N LEU A 392 10.10 1.72 -3.23
CA LEU A 392 9.95 0.27 -3.14
C LEU A 392 11.26 -0.50 -3.40
N ASP A 393 12.31 0.17 -3.90
CA ASP A 393 13.58 -0.48 -4.12
C ASP A 393 14.26 -0.88 -2.79
N PRO A 394 15.18 -1.86 -2.79
CA PRO A 394 15.97 -2.20 -1.60
C PRO A 394 16.76 -0.98 -1.09
N PRO A 395 17.01 -0.85 0.24
CA PRO A 395 17.68 0.33 0.82
C PRO A 395 19.02 0.69 0.16
N ASN A 396 19.81 -0.31 -0.23
CA ASN A 396 21.14 -0.11 -0.82
C ASN A 396 21.12 0.02 -2.36
N ALA A 397 19.94 -0.02 -3.00
CA ALA A 397 19.84 -0.06 -4.45
C ALA A 397 20.36 1.21 -5.11
N LEU A 398 20.11 2.39 -4.51
CA LEU A 398 20.61 3.66 -5.04
C LEU A 398 22.14 3.71 -5.04
N LEU A 399 22.78 3.34 -3.91
CA LEU A 399 24.23 3.25 -3.81
C LEU A 399 24.82 2.24 -4.80
N GLN A 400 24.24 1.04 -4.90
CA GLN A 400 24.68 0.03 -5.86
C GLN A 400 24.62 0.54 -7.31
N ARG A 401 23.56 1.27 -7.66
CA ARG A 401 23.42 1.89 -8.98
C ARG A 401 24.46 2.96 -9.21
N LEU A 402 24.69 3.86 -8.25
CA LEU A 402 25.72 4.90 -8.35
C LEU A 402 27.12 4.30 -8.54
N ARG A 403 27.46 3.24 -7.79
CA ARG A 403 28.71 2.48 -7.95
C ARG A 403 28.82 1.82 -9.32
N ALA A 404 27.74 1.21 -9.81
CA ALA A 404 27.71 0.57 -11.13
C ALA A 404 27.90 1.55 -12.29
N LEU A 405 27.73 2.85 -12.07
CA LEU A 405 28.06 3.86 -13.06
C LEU A 405 29.58 4.03 -13.24
N ASN A 406 30.43 3.46 -12.37
CA ASN A 406 31.88 3.61 -12.39
C ASN A 406 32.31 5.09 -12.50
N LEU A 407 31.57 5.96 -11.82
CA LEU A 407 31.90 7.39 -11.80
C LEU A 407 33.14 7.59 -10.92
N PRO A 408 34.13 8.39 -11.35
CA PRO A 408 35.31 8.62 -10.53
C PRO A 408 34.90 9.20 -9.17
N GLY A 409 35.27 8.54 -8.08
CA GLY A 409 35.02 9.02 -6.71
C GLY A 409 33.84 8.36 -5.98
N VAL A 410 32.96 7.62 -6.67
CA VAL A 410 31.92 6.82 -6.03
C VAL A 410 32.47 5.43 -5.70
N GLN A 411 32.84 5.17 -4.44
CA GLN A 411 33.36 3.87 -3.97
C GLN A 411 32.29 2.99 -3.32
#